data_AF-A0A1F8BIT2-F1
#
_entry.id   AF-A0A1F8BIT2-F1
#
_cell.length_a   1.000
_cell.length_b   1.000
_cell.length_c   1.000
_cell.angle_alpha   90.00
_cell.angle_beta   90.00
_cell.angle_gamma   90.00
#
_symmetry.space_group_name_H-M   'P 1'
#
loop_
_entity.id
_entity.type
_entity.pdbx_description
1 polymer ?
#
loop_
_entity_poly.entity_id
_entity_poly.type
_entity_poly.pdbx_seq_one_letter_code
_entity_poly.pdbx_strand_id
1 'polypeptide(L)'
;MLFLIVLTIITSIFPQTVHAQVPSAGIDFSNLMGTAIFRLRNFTIGRIIQELLPYVFGLAGFLILLFIILGGFQILTSQNDPKALAAGQQKIYNAIVGFIIVFVSFWLVQLVARILDLPPIIDIFG
;
A
#
# COMPACT_ATOMS: atom_id res chain seq x y z
N MET A 1 65.86 10.42 7.13
CA MET A 1 64.58 10.42 6.38
C MET A 1 63.92 9.05 6.32
N LEU A 2 64.63 7.99 5.89
CA LEU A 2 64.07 6.63 5.75
C LEU A 2 63.47 6.06 7.06
N PHE A 3 64.11 6.30 8.20
CA PHE A 3 63.61 5.82 9.52
C PHE A 3 62.26 6.42 9.94
N LEU A 4 62.01 7.71 9.62
CA LEU A 4 60.74 8.37 9.91
C LEU A 4 59.59 7.80 9.05
N ILE A 5 59.89 7.38 7.82
CA ILE A 5 58.88 6.77 6.93
C ILE A 5 58.47 5.40 7.48
N VAL A 6 59.42 4.60 7.97
CA VAL A 6 59.14 3.27 8.54
C VAL A 6 58.28 3.37 9.81
N LEU A 7 58.56 4.33 10.69
CA LEU A 7 57.80 4.52 11.92
C LEU A 7 56.33 4.91 11.66
N THR A 8 56.07 5.75 10.64
CA THR A 8 54.71 6.16 10.25
C THR A 8 53.92 5.04 9.59
N ILE A 9 54.58 4.14 8.85
CA ILE A 9 53.92 2.96 8.26
C ILE A 9 53.50 1.99 9.35
N ILE A 10 54.35 1.77 10.37
CA ILE A 10 54.07 0.85 11.47
C ILE A 10 52.83 1.30 12.27
N THR A 11 52.65 2.60 12.53
CA THR A 11 51.48 3.08 13.29
C THR A 11 50.16 3.05 12.50
N SER A 12 50.22 3.04 11.17
CA SER A 12 49.05 2.94 10.29
C SER A 12 48.47 1.53 10.20
N ILE A 13 49.30 0.50 10.42
CA ILE A 13 48.90 -0.92 10.30
C ILE A 13 48.17 -1.41 11.57
N PHE A 14 48.34 -0.73 12.71
CA PHE A 14 47.53 -1.02 13.89
C PHE A 14 46.14 -0.40 13.72
N PRO A 15 45.05 -1.19 13.74
CA PRO A 15 43.72 -0.65 13.70
C PRO A 15 43.53 0.24 14.92
N GLN A 16 43.40 1.55 14.69
CA GLN A 16 43.05 2.49 15.73
C GLN A 16 41.72 2.02 16.30
N THR A 17 41.68 1.70 17.59
CA THR A 17 40.41 1.44 18.26
C THR A 17 39.58 2.69 18.07
N VAL A 18 38.56 2.61 17.21
CA VAL A 18 37.58 3.69 17.06
C VAL A 18 37.04 3.89 18.47
N HIS A 19 37.34 5.03 19.07
CA HIS A 19 36.63 5.48 20.25
C HIS A 19 35.20 5.73 19.79
N ALA A 20 34.36 4.69 19.80
CA ALA A 20 32.94 4.88 19.76
C ALA A 20 32.64 5.76 20.97
N GLN A 21 32.28 7.03 20.74
CA GLN A 21 31.51 7.75 21.74
C GLN A 21 30.34 6.82 22.03
N VAL A 22 30.27 6.27 23.23
CA VAL A 22 29.03 5.70 23.73
C VAL A 22 28.09 6.90 23.68
N PRO A 23 27.15 6.98 22.72
CA PRO A 23 26.10 7.97 22.84
C PRO A 23 25.52 7.63 24.19
N SER A 24 25.51 8.58 25.11
CA SER A 24 24.80 8.40 26.36
C SER A 24 23.37 8.09 25.98
N ALA A 25 23.06 6.80 25.81
CA ALA A 25 21.75 6.26 25.53
C ALA A 25 21.01 6.30 26.86
N GLY A 26 20.93 7.50 27.44
CA GLY A 26 19.74 7.85 28.19
C GLY A 26 18.60 7.63 27.22
N ILE A 27 17.63 6.82 27.63
CA ILE A 27 16.36 6.74 26.94
C ILE A 27 15.84 8.17 26.94
N ASP A 28 15.88 8.80 25.77
CA ASP A 28 15.43 10.17 25.62
C ASP A 28 13.90 10.14 25.59
N PHE A 29 13.31 10.04 26.79
CA PHE A 29 11.89 9.87 26.99
C PHE A 29 11.09 10.97 26.31
N SER A 30 11.68 12.15 26.09
CA SER A 30 11.07 13.23 25.33
C SER A 30 10.82 12.84 23.86
N ASN A 31 11.82 12.23 23.21
CA ASN A 31 11.76 11.73 21.85
C ASN A 31 10.90 10.45 21.74
N LEU A 32 10.94 9.58 22.74
CA LEU A 32 10.09 8.39 22.77
C LEU A 32 8.63 8.71 23.06
N MET A 33 8.34 9.63 23.97
CA MET A 33 6.97 10.10 24.22
C MET A 33 6.47 10.94 23.05
N GLY A 34 7.31 11.76 22.43
CA GLY A 34 6.96 12.50 21.21
C GLY A 34 6.61 11.58 20.05
N THR A 35 7.42 10.54 19.83
CA THR A 35 7.19 9.53 18.77
C THR A 35 5.99 8.63 19.10
N ALA A 36 5.83 8.22 20.36
CA ALA A 36 4.71 7.39 20.80
C ALA A 36 3.37 8.14 20.72
N ILE A 37 3.31 9.39 21.18
CA ILE A 37 2.08 10.21 21.13
C ILE A 37 1.74 10.57 19.68
N PHE A 38 2.73 10.84 18.82
CA PHE A 38 2.49 11.05 17.38
C PHE A 38 1.94 9.81 16.67
N ARG A 39 2.46 8.61 17.00
CA ARG A 39 1.91 7.34 16.46
C ARG A 39 0.48 7.07 16.94
N LEU A 40 0.18 7.34 18.21
CA LEU A 40 -1.17 7.16 18.76
C LEU A 40 -2.17 8.18 18.18
N ARG A 41 -1.74 9.43 17.97
CA ARG A 41 -2.57 10.49 17.38
C ARG A 41 -2.88 10.26 15.90
N ASN A 42 -2.01 9.53 15.18
CA ASN A 42 -2.18 9.24 13.75
C ASN A 42 -2.95 7.93 13.47
N PHE A 43 -3.53 7.27 14.48
CA PHE A 43 -4.55 6.23 14.27
C PHE A 43 -5.88 6.87 13.85
N THR A 44 -5.86 7.58 12.73
CA THR A 44 -7.06 8.07 12.08
C THR A 44 -7.64 6.93 11.25
N ILE A 45 -8.96 6.78 11.24
CA ILE A 45 -9.70 5.81 10.42
C ILE A 45 -9.23 5.86 8.96
N GLY A 46 -8.90 7.06 8.47
CA GLY A 46 -8.36 7.29 7.12
C GLY A 46 -7.05 6.54 6.82
N ARG A 47 -6.13 6.39 7.78
CA ARG A 47 -4.86 5.68 7.57
C ARG A 47 -5.06 4.17 7.45
N ILE A 48 -5.95 3.61 8.27
CA ILE A 48 -6.31 2.19 8.20
C ILE A 48 -6.94 1.90 6.83
N ILE A 49 -7.82 2.79 6.37
CA ILE A 49 -8.45 2.70 5.05
C ILE A 49 -7.40 2.81 3.93
N GLN A 50 -6.44 3.75 4.00
CA GLN A 50 -5.34 3.87 3.03
C GLN A 50 -4.51 2.58 2.89
N GLU A 51 -4.15 1.97 4.02
CA GLU A 51 -3.34 0.75 4.02
C GLU A 51 -4.14 -0.47 3.48
N LEU A 52 -5.46 -0.51 3.69
CA LEU A 52 -6.33 -1.61 3.22
C LEU A 52 -6.78 -1.45 1.76
N LEU A 53 -6.99 -0.22 1.29
CA LEU A 53 -7.49 0.10 -0.05
C LEU A 53 -6.80 -0.66 -1.19
N PRO A 54 -5.45 -0.67 -1.29
CA PRO A 54 -4.77 -1.34 -2.41
C PRO A 54 -5.03 -2.85 -2.41
N TYR A 55 -5.15 -3.47 -1.24
CA TYR A 55 -5.48 -4.89 -1.14
C TYR A 55 -6.92 -5.17 -1.58
N VAL A 56 -7.87 -4.32 -1.20
CA VAL A 56 -9.28 -4.47 -1.61
C VAL A 56 -9.44 -4.26 -3.11
N PHE A 57 -8.83 -3.21 -3.68
CA PHE A 57 -8.88 -2.97 -5.13
C PHE A 57 -8.16 -4.07 -5.93
N GLY A 58 -7.02 -4.55 -5.44
CA GLY A 58 -6.32 -5.69 -6.04
C GLY A 58 -7.16 -6.96 -6.03
N LEU A 59 -7.80 -7.27 -4.91
CA LEU A 59 -8.69 -8.42 -4.78
C LEU A 59 -9.95 -8.27 -5.64
N ALA A 60 -10.54 -7.08 -5.69
CA ALA A 60 -11.71 -6.79 -6.51
C ALA A 60 -11.41 -7.01 -8.00
N GLY A 61 -10.28 -6.48 -8.50
CA GLY A 61 -9.85 -6.70 -9.88
C GLY A 61 -9.63 -8.18 -10.20
N PHE A 62 -9.02 -8.92 -9.27
CA PHE A 62 -8.81 -10.36 -9.42
C PHE A 62 -10.14 -11.15 -9.45
N LEU A 63 -11.10 -10.82 -8.58
CA LEU A 63 -12.41 -11.46 -8.54
C LEU A 63 -13.21 -11.18 -9.83
N ILE A 64 -13.17 -9.96 -10.34
CA ILE A 64 -13.85 -9.58 -11.59
C ILE A 64 -13.32 -10.43 -12.75
N LEU A 65 -12.00 -10.58 -12.86
CA LEU A 65 -11.38 -11.43 -13.87
C LEU A 65 -11.89 -12.88 -13.76
N LEU A 66 -11.93 -13.43 -12.54
CA LEU A 66 -12.43 -14.79 -12.31
C LEU A 66 -13.89 -14.95 -12.73
N PHE A 67 -14.76 -13.99 -12.41
CA PHE A 67 -16.17 -14.02 -12.81
C PHE A 67 -16.36 -13.95 -14.33
N ILE A 68 -15.55 -13.16 -15.03
CA ILE A 68 -15.59 -13.09 -16.49
C ILE A 68 -15.16 -14.43 -17.09
N ILE A 69 -14.11 -15.05 -16.57
CA ILE A 69 -13.65 -16.37 -17.02
C ILE A 69 -14.75 -17.42 -16.81
N LEU A 70 -15.32 -17.51 -15.61
CA LEU A 70 -16.37 -18.48 -15.30
C LEU A 70 -17.65 -18.23 -16.11
N GLY A 71 -18.06 -16.97 -16.28
CA GLY A 71 -19.19 -16.60 -17.11
C GLY A 71 -18.95 -16.90 -18.58
N GLY A 72 -17.75 -16.63 -19.08
CA GLY A 72 -17.34 -16.94 -20.45
C GLY A 72 -17.34 -18.44 -20.73
N PHE A 73 -16.74 -19.25 -19.85
CA PHE A 73 -16.78 -20.71 -19.96
C PHE A 73 -18.20 -21.24 -19.94
N GLN A 74 -19.06 -20.69 -19.08
CA GLN A 74 -20.47 -21.08 -19.02
C GLN A 74 -21.18 -20.81 -20.35
N ILE A 75 -20.97 -19.66 -20.99
CA ILE A 75 -21.54 -19.36 -22.31
C ILE A 75 -21.02 -20.36 -23.37
N LEU A 76 -19.71 -20.59 -23.40
CA LEU A 76 -19.08 -21.46 -24.40
C LEU A 76 -19.51 -22.93 -24.28
N THR A 77 -19.78 -23.41 -23.06
CA THR A 77 -20.21 -24.80 -22.80
C THR A 77 -21.72 -25.01 -22.85
N SER A 78 -22.52 -23.95 -23.07
CA SER A 78 -23.98 -24.02 -22.95
C SER A 78 -24.69 -24.82 -24.03
N GLN A 79 -24.01 -25.33 -25.08
CA GLN A 79 -24.52 -26.32 -26.05
C GLN A 79 -26.03 -26.20 -26.38
N ASN A 80 -26.48 -24.98 -26.72
CA ASN A 80 -27.85 -24.62 -27.09
C ASN A 80 -28.92 -24.58 -25.98
N ASP A 81 -28.55 -24.67 -24.70
CA ASP A 81 -29.48 -24.36 -23.59
C ASP A 81 -29.58 -22.83 -23.39
N PRO A 82 -30.73 -22.21 -23.72
CA PRO A 82 -30.92 -20.77 -23.55
C PRO A 82 -30.81 -20.32 -22.09
N LYS A 83 -31.10 -21.18 -21.10
CA LYS A 83 -30.95 -20.82 -19.69
C LYS A 83 -29.49 -20.69 -19.28
N ALA A 84 -28.66 -21.65 -19.69
CA ALA A 84 -27.23 -21.64 -19.38
C ALA A 84 -26.52 -20.45 -20.05
N LEU A 85 -26.90 -20.12 -21.29
CA LEU A 85 -26.44 -18.94 -22.02
C LEU A 85 -26.79 -17.64 -21.29
N ALA A 86 -28.07 -17.46 -20.94
CA ALA A 86 -28.54 -16.26 -20.23
C ALA A 86 -27.86 -16.10 -18.87
N ALA A 87 -27.69 -17.20 -18.13
CA ALA A 87 -27.00 -17.17 -16.84
C ALA A 87 -25.51 -16.80 -16.98
N GLY A 88 -24.82 -17.29 -18.01
CA GLY A 88 -23.44 -16.91 -18.30
C GLY A 88 -23.31 -15.43 -18.67
N GLN A 89 -24.21 -14.92 -19.51
CA GLN A 89 -24.27 -13.50 -19.86
C GLN A 89 -24.53 -12.61 -18.65
N GLN A 90 -25.46 -13.01 -17.78
CA GLN A 90 -25.75 -12.28 -16.54
C GLN A 90 -24.53 -12.22 -15.62
N LYS A 91 -23.75 -13.31 -15.52
CA LYS A 91 -22.52 -13.32 -14.72
C LYS A 91 -21.49 -12.31 -15.24
N ILE A 92 -21.27 -12.26 -16.55
CA ILE A 92 -20.36 -11.29 -17.16
C ILE A 92 -20.89 -9.88 -16.96
N TYR A 93 -22.18 -9.65 -17.19
CA TYR A 93 -22.81 -8.35 -16.98
C TYR A 93 -22.62 -7.86 -15.54
N ASN A 94 -22.90 -8.71 -14.55
CA ASN A 94 -22.73 -8.38 -13.13
C ASN A 94 -21.25 -8.06 -12.79
N ALA A 95 -20.30 -8.79 -13.38
CA ALA A 95 -18.87 -8.52 -13.19
C ALA A 95 -18.46 -7.16 -13.77
N ILE A 96 -18.94 -6.82 -14.98
CA ILE A 96 -18.68 -5.53 -15.63
C ILE A 96 -19.33 -4.38 -14.85
N VAL A 97 -20.57 -4.55 -14.41
CA VAL A 97 -21.27 -3.53 -13.62
C VAL A 97 -20.55 -3.29 -12.30
N GLY A 98 -20.12 -4.34 -11.61
CA GLY A 98 -19.30 -4.23 -10.39
C GLY A 98 -18.00 -3.46 -10.64
N PHE A 99 -17.29 -3.75 -11.73
CA PHE A 99 -16.09 -3.03 -12.13
C PHE A 99 -16.36 -1.54 -12.36
N ILE A 100 -17.41 -1.20 -13.11
CA ILE A 100 -17.80 0.18 -13.39
C ILE A 100 -18.14 0.92 -12.10
N ILE A 101 -18.86 0.29 -11.18
CA ILE A 101 -19.21 0.91 -9.88
C ILE A 101 -17.95 1.27 -9.11
N VAL A 102 -16.99 0.35 -9.00
CA VAL A 102 -15.71 0.58 -8.31
C VAL A 102 -14.93 1.71 -8.99
N PHE A 103 -14.88 1.71 -10.32
CA PHE A 103 -14.18 2.72 -11.10
C PHE A 103 -14.81 4.12 -10.91
N VAL A 104 -16.13 4.24 -11.04
CA VAL A 104 -16.86 5.51 -10.88
C VAL A 104 -16.84 5.97 -9.43
N SER A 105 -16.87 5.06 -8.46
CA SER A 105 -16.84 5.39 -7.03
C SER A 105 -15.58 6.18 -6.67
N PHE A 106 -14.42 5.87 -7.27
CA PHE A 106 -13.19 6.63 -7.04
C PHE A 106 -13.37 8.11 -7.42
N TRP A 107 -13.88 8.37 -8.63
CA TRP A 107 -14.12 9.72 -9.13
C TRP A 107 -15.21 10.44 -8.33
N LEU A 108 -16.26 9.73 -7.94
CA LEU A 108 -17.36 10.28 -7.17
C LEU A 108 -16.88 10.75 -5.78
N VAL A 109 -16.09 9.93 -5.09
CA VAL A 109 -15.54 10.28 -3.77
C VAL A 109 -14.61 11.50 -3.90
N GLN A 110 -13.74 11.53 -4.92
CA GLN A 110 -12.85 12.67 -5.18
C GLN A 110 -13.65 13.96 -5.43
N LEU A 111 -14.71 13.89 -6.25
CA LEU A 111 -15.56 15.04 -6.54
C LEU A 111 -16.26 15.56 -5.29
N VAL A 112 -16.87 14.68 -4.50
CA VAL A 112 -17.56 15.05 -3.26
C VAL A 112 -16.57 15.65 -2.25
N ALA A 113 -15.39 15.05 -2.10
CA ALA A 113 -14.37 15.54 -1.17
C ALA A 113 -13.86 16.94 -1.53
N ARG A 114 -13.76 17.26 -2.83
CA ARG A 114 -13.39 18.61 -3.32
C ARG A 114 -14.48 19.64 -3.10
N ILE A 115 -15.76 19.25 -3.21
CA ILE A 115 -16.89 20.16 -2.99
C ILE A 115 -17.07 20.47 -1.49
N LEU A 116 -16.88 19.46 -0.63
CA LEU A 116 -17.01 19.59 0.83
C LEU A 116 -15.74 20.09 1.53
N ASP A 117 -14.67 20.33 0.75
CA ASP A 117 -13.35 20.74 1.24
C ASP A 117 -12.86 19.87 2.42
N LEU A 118 -12.78 18.56 2.18
CA LEU A 118 -12.35 17.57 3.18
C LEU A 118 -10.91 17.09 2.91
N PRO A 119 -9.87 17.82 3.37
CA PRO A 119 -8.47 17.47 3.17
C PRO A 119 -8.13 16.02 3.54
N PRO A 120 -8.62 15.47 4.67
CA PRO A 120 -8.28 14.10 5.06
C PRO A 120 -8.74 13.03 4.06
N ILE A 121 -9.81 13.28 3.29
CA ILE A 121 -10.29 12.34 2.26
C ILE A 121 -9.50 12.54 0.98
N ILE A 122 -9.21 13.80 0.62
CA ILE A 122 -8.42 14.13 -0.57
C ILE A 122 -7.05 13.45 -0.46
N ASP A 123 -6.36 13.56 0.67
CA ASP A 123 -5.03 12.94 0.88
C ASP A 123 -5.03 11.39 0.85
N ILE A 124 -6.20 10.73 1.00
CA ILE A 124 -6.34 9.26 0.92
C ILE A 124 -6.47 8.79 -0.52
N PHE A 125 -7.19 9.54 -1.35
CA PHE A 125 -7.56 9.13 -2.71
C PHE A 125 -6.79 9.92 -3.78
N GLY A 126 -6.05 10.97 -3.42
CA GLY A 126 -5.16 11.72 -4.31
C GLY A 126 -4.77 13.10 -3.76
#